data_AF-A0AAP0NCM1-F1
#
_entry.id   AF-A0AAP0NCM1-F1
#
_cell.length_a   1.000
_cell.length_b   1.000
_cell.length_c   1.000
_cell.angle_alpha   90.00
_cell.angle_beta   90.00
_cell.angle_gamma   90.00
#
_symmetry.space_group_name_H-M   'P 1'
#
loop_
_entity.id
_entity.type
_entity.pdbx_description
1 polymer ?
#
loop_
_entity_poly.entity_id
_entity_poly.type
_entity_poly.pdbx_seq_one_letter_code
_entity_poly.pdbx_strand_id
1 'polypeptide(L)'
;MYLLMIDRKPNCDGPGAACLDPRFIGGDGIVFYFHGKSNEHFSLFSDLNLQINARFIGLRPAGRTRDYTWIQALGILFDSHTFSLEATRKATWDDEFDHLKFTYNGKELTIPEGHLSAWKSPENDLQVERSSSKNSVVVTLPEIAEISINVVPVTKEDDRIHNYQIPSDDCFAHLEVQFRFLGLSSRVEGVLGRTYQPDFKNPAKPGVAMPVVGGEDKYRTTSLLSADCSSCVFSPAGVLDQKDSMMMEHRTLDCTGGATSGNGIVCRK
;
A
#
# COMPACT_ATOMS: atom_id res chain seq x y z
N MET A 1 27.07 16.82 18.35
CA MET A 1 25.82 16.07 18.58
C MET A 1 25.22 15.79 17.20
N TYR A 2 25.70 14.74 16.52
CA TYR A 2 25.08 14.30 15.28
C TYR A 2 23.79 13.61 15.67
N LEU A 3 22.65 14.29 15.44
CA LEU A 3 21.37 13.61 15.41
C LEU A 3 21.50 12.61 14.26
N LEU A 4 21.60 11.32 14.57
CA LEU A 4 21.41 10.28 13.56
C LEU A 4 20.04 10.53 12.96
N MET A 5 20.00 11.11 11.76
CA MET A 5 18.79 11.20 10.96
C MET A 5 18.39 9.75 10.69
N ILE A 6 17.41 9.25 11.44
CA ILE A 6 16.79 7.97 11.15
C ILE A 6 15.96 8.21 9.89
N ASP A 7 16.58 7.99 8.74
CA ASP A 7 15.92 8.03 7.44
C ASP A 7 14.85 6.92 7.45
N ARG A 8 13.58 7.32 7.58
CA ARG A 8 12.42 6.41 7.61
C ARG A 8 12.11 5.96 6.18
N LYS A 9 13.01 5.16 5.63
CA LYS A 9 12.85 4.50 4.33
C LYS A 9 12.05 3.20 4.47
N PRO A 10 11.42 2.71 3.38
CA PRO A 10 10.79 1.40 3.34
C PRO A 10 11.75 0.30 3.82
N ASN A 11 11.25 -0.61 4.65
CA ASN A 11 11.95 -1.84 4.96
C ASN A 11 11.53 -2.91 3.95
N CYS A 12 12.31 -3.13 2.89
CA CYS A 12 11.95 -4.09 1.84
C CYS A 12 12.04 -5.58 2.28
N ASP A 13 12.35 -5.85 3.54
CA ASP A 13 12.41 -7.19 4.13
C ASP A 13 11.38 -7.42 5.25
N GLY A 14 10.48 -6.47 5.48
CA GLY A 14 9.42 -6.56 6.49
C GLY A 14 8.05 -7.01 5.94
N PRO A 15 7.18 -7.59 6.78
CA PRO A 15 5.77 -7.85 6.42
C PRO A 15 5.09 -6.56 5.94
N GLY A 16 4.38 -6.62 4.82
CA GLY A 16 3.80 -5.45 4.17
C GLY A 16 4.72 -4.74 3.18
N ALA A 17 5.90 -5.30 2.88
CA ALA A 17 6.77 -4.75 1.85
C ALA A 17 6.26 -5.06 0.43
N ALA A 18 6.43 -4.08 -0.47
CA ALA A 18 6.27 -4.20 -1.91
C ALA A 18 7.40 -3.39 -2.57
N CYS A 19 8.47 -4.08 -2.96
CA CYS A 19 9.71 -3.48 -3.50
C CYS A 19 10.22 -4.29 -4.70
N LEU A 20 11.25 -3.80 -5.40
CA LEU A 20 11.85 -4.50 -6.54
C LEU A 20 10.84 -4.71 -7.70
N ASP A 21 10.83 -5.88 -8.35
CA ASP A 21 10.13 -6.16 -9.61
C ASP A 21 8.81 -6.97 -9.54
N PRO A 22 7.79 -6.49 -8.82
CA PRO A 22 7.77 -6.29 -7.39
C PRO A 22 7.67 -7.63 -6.63
N ARG A 23 8.57 -7.78 -5.66
CA ARG A 23 8.53 -8.75 -4.57
C ARG A 23 7.63 -8.20 -3.45
N PHE A 24 6.71 -9.03 -2.99
CA PHE A 24 5.83 -8.73 -1.86
C PHE A 24 6.15 -9.60 -0.66
N ILE A 25 5.89 -9.08 0.54
CA ILE A 25 5.92 -9.85 1.79
C ILE A 25 4.56 -9.69 2.45
N GLY A 26 3.81 -10.80 2.55
CA GLY A 26 2.48 -10.81 3.15
C GLY A 26 2.48 -10.40 4.63
N GLY A 27 1.29 -10.13 5.16
CA GLY A 27 1.07 -9.96 6.60
C GLY A 27 1.43 -11.22 7.41
N ASP A 28 1.39 -12.37 6.76
CA ASP A 28 1.89 -13.67 7.25
C ASP A 28 3.43 -13.82 7.20
N GLY A 29 4.15 -12.82 6.70
CA GLY A 29 5.61 -12.82 6.55
C GLY A 29 6.12 -13.64 5.36
N ILE A 30 5.24 -14.18 4.51
CA ILE A 30 5.63 -15.01 3.38
C ILE A 30 5.93 -14.14 2.16
N VAL A 31 7.09 -14.40 1.54
CA VAL A 31 7.49 -13.76 0.28
C VAL A 31 6.70 -14.34 -0.89
N PHE A 32 6.15 -13.49 -1.74
CA PHE A 32 5.56 -13.88 -3.01
C PHE A 32 5.75 -12.80 -4.08
N TYR A 33 5.58 -13.18 -5.34
CA TYR A 33 5.70 -12.28 -6.47
C TYR A 33 4.34 -12.05 -7.10
N PHE A 34 4.05 -10.79 -7.42
CA PHE A 34 2.87 -10.39 -8.15
C PHE A 34 3.32 -9.55 -9.34
N HIS A 35 3.20 -10.11 -10.53
CA HIS A 35 3.66 -9.44 -11.74
C HIS A 35 2.71 -8.34 -12.21
N GLY A 36 1.43 -8.38 -11.86
CA GLY A 36 0.44 -7.46 -12.41
C GLY A 36 0.56 -7.38 -13.95
N LYS A 37 0.45 -6.17 -14.49
CA LYS A 37 0.63 -5.91 -15.92
C LYS A 37 0.99 -4.45 -16.18
N SER A 38 1.83 -4.20 -17.18
CA SER A 38 2.25 -2.85 -17.55
C SER A 38 1.04 -1.98 -17.94
N ASN A 39 0.99 -0.77 -17.40
CA ASN A 39 -0.08 0.22 -17.58
C ASN A 39 -1.45 -0.21 -17.04
N GLU A 40 -1.49 -1.09 -16.04
CA GLU A 40 -2.72 -1.50 -15.37
C GLU A 40 -2.70 -1.18 -13.87
N HIS A 41 -3.87 -1.23 -13.26
CA HIS A 41 -4.10 -0.89 -11.85
C HIS A 41 -4.66 -2.08 -11.09
N PHE A 42 -4.17 -2.27 -9.86
CA PHE A 42 -4.63 -3.34 -8.98
C PHE A 42 -4.76 -2.84 -7.55
N SER A 43 -5.83 -3.28 -6.86
CA SER A 43 -5.99 -3.08 -5.43
C SER A 43 -5.00 -3.95 -4.66
N LEU A 44 -4.08 -3.31 -3.94
CA LEU A 44 -3.19 -3.97 -3.00
C LEU A 44 -3.91 -4.28 -1.69
N PHE A 45 -4.76 -3.37 -1.25
CA PHE A 45 -5.61 -3.48 -0.05
C PHE A 45 -6.99 -2.91 -0.36
N SER A 46 -8.03 -3.58 0.12
CA SER A 46 -9.40 -3.09 0.12
C SER A 46 -10.06 -3.56 1.41
N ASP A 47 -10.39 -2.61 2.28
CA ASP A 47 -11.15 -2.79 3.50
C ASP A 47 -12.30 -1.77 3.50
N LEU A 48 -13.24 -1.88 4.44
CA LEU A 48 -14.47 -1.07 4.43
C LEU A 48 -14.21 0.44 4.33
N ASN A 49 -13.19 0.95 5.03
CA ASN A 49 -12.85 2.38 5.13
C ASN A 49 -11.55 2.77 4.41
N LEU A 50 -10.85 1.81 3.78
CA LEU A 50 -9.57 2.06 3.12
C LEU A 50 -9.42 1.19 1.87
N GLN A 51 -9.08 1.80 0.75
CA GLN A 51 -8.57 1.08 -0.41
C GLN A 51 -7.27 1.70 -0.91
N ILE A 52 -6.26 0.85 -1.10
CA ILE A 52 -4.97 1.23 -1.68
C ILE A 52 -4.80 0.48 -2.98
N ASN A 53 -4.74 1.24 -4.08
CA ASN A 53 -4.46 0.76 -5.42
C ASN A 53 -3.03 1.09 -5.81
N ALA A 54 -2.46 0.28 -6.70
CA ALA A 54 -1.17 0.51 -7.31
C ALA A 54 -1.29 0.56 -8.83
N ARG A 55 -0.59 1.50 -9.46
CA ARG A 55 -0.34 1.51 -10.91
C ARG A 55 0.97 0.80 -11.19
N PHE A 56 0.95 -0.14 -12.13
CA PHE A 56 2.13 -0.85 -12.57
C PHE A 56 2.65 -0.26 -13.88
N ILE A 57 3.94 0.02 -13.92
CA ILE A 57 4.71 0.22 -15.16
C ILE A 57 5.44 -1.06 -15.48
N GLY A 58 5.91 -1.20 -16.71
CA GLY A 58 6.65 -2.39 -17.09
C GLY A 58 7.10 -2.39 -18.53
N LEU A 59 8.00 -3.33 -18.82
CA LEU A 59 8.59 -3.53 -20.13
C LEU A 59 8.64 -5.02 -20.48
N ARG A 60 8.54 -5.34 -21.76
CA ARG A 60 8.65 -6.71 -22.26
C ARG A 60 9.77 -6.82 -23.29
N PRO A 61 10.94 -7.36 -22.90
CA PRO A 61 12.00 -7.66 -23.84
C PRO A 61 11.56 -8.65 -24.91
N ALA A 62 12.18 -8.58 -26.09
CA ALA A 62 11.95 -9.54 -27.15
C ALA A 62 12.19 -10.98 -26.66
N GLY A 63 11.24 -11.87 -26.92
CA GLY A 63 11.32 -13.28 -26.52
C GLY A 63 10.79 -13.61 -25.12
N ARG A 64 10.41 -12.62 -24.29
CA ARG A 64 9.68 -12.89 -23.04
C ARG A 64 8.18 -13.01 -23.27
N THR A 65 7.55 -13.91 -22.52
CA THR A 65 6.09 -14.11 -22.52
C THR A 65 5.36 -13.20 -21.54
N ARG A 66 6.08 -12.51 -20.65
CA ARG A 66 5.55 -11.67 -19.56
C ARG A 66 6.37 -10.40 -19.42
N ASP A 67 5.72 -9.36 -18.91
CA ASP A 67 6.33 -8.09 -18.58
C ASP A 67 7.19 -8.25 -17.31
N TYR A 68 8.30 -7.51 -17.25
CA TYR A 68 8.82 -7.03 -15.98
C TYR A 68 8.00 -5.83 -15.56
N THR A 69 7.70 -5.72 -14.27
CA THR A 69 6.84 -4.64 -13.76
C THR A 69 7.35 -4.07 -12.46
N TRP A 70 6.96 -2.82 -12.21
CA TRP A 70 7.27 -2.09 -10.99
C TRP A 70 6.07 -1.22 -10.60
N ILE A 71 5.95 -0.90 -9.32
CA ILE A 71 4.90 -0.01 -8.83
C ILE A 71 5.31 1.43 -9.14
N GLN A 72 4.56 2.14 -9.96
CA GLN A 72 4.83 3.55 -10.29
C GLN A 72 4.10 4.51 -9.35
N ALA A 73 2.86 4.18 -9.00
CA ALA A 73 1.98 5.08 -8.29
C ALA A 73 1.11 4.33 -7.28
N LEU A 74 0.75 5.01 -6.20
CA LEU A 74 -0.27 4.58 -5.26
C LEU A 74 -1.46 5.53 -5.29
N GLY A 75 -2.65 4.96 -5.25
CA GLY A 75 -3.91 5.65 -5.03
C GLY A 75 -4.51 5.18 -3.72
N ILE A 76 -4.82 6.09 -2.83
CA ILE A 76 -5.37 5.83 -1.51
C ILE A 76 -6.76 6.46 -1.46
N LEU A 77 -7.77 5.62 -1.29
CA LEU A 77 -9.16 6.01 -1.09
C LEU A 77 -9.51 5.76 0.37
N PHE A 78 -10.02 6.76 1.05
CA PHE A 78 -10.42 6.69 2.45
C PHE A 78 -11.58 7.67 2.68
N ASP A 79 -12.59 7.26 3.44
CA ASP A 79 -13.83 8.02 3.63
C ASP A 79 -14.42 8.55 2.30
N SER A 80 -14.46 9.87 2.12
CA SER A 80 -14.87 10.54 0.87
C SER A 80 -13.70 11.18 0.10
N HIS A 81 -12.47 10.88 0.51
CA HIS A 81 -11.25 11.49 0.02
C HIS A 81 -10.40 10.53 -0.80
N THR A 82 -9.57 11.14 -1.65
CA THR A 82 -8.60 10.44 -2.46
C THR A 82 -7.26 11.14 -2.35
N PHE A 83 -6.21 10.36 -2.23
CA PHE A 83 -4.84 10.83 -2.29
C PHE A 83 -4.08 9.96 -3.27
N SER A 84 -3.19 10.55 -4.06
CA SER A 84 -2.28 9.78 -4.89
C SER A 84 -0.87 10.30 -4.79
N LEU A 85 0.08 9.39 -5.00
CA LEU A 85 1.46 9.74 -5.27
C LEU A 85 2.01 8.88 -6.39
N GLU A 86 2.95 9.43 -7.16
CA GLU A 86 3.58 8.73 -8.26
C GLU A 86 5.04 9.12 -8.44
N ALA A 87 5.83 8.16 -8.90
CA ALA A 87 7.17 8.37 -9.42
C ALA A 87 7.09 9.01 -10.82
N THR A 88 7.76 10.15 -11.00
CA THR A 88 7.80 10.85 -12.28
C THR A 88 8.76 10.15 -13.25
N ARG A 89 8.31 9.94 -14.50
CA ARG A 89 9.14 9.39 -15.57
C ARG A 89 10.33 10.32 -15.87
N LYS A 90 11.53 9.75 -15.97
CA LYS A 90 12.76 10.44 -16.36
C LYS A 90 13.63 9.54 -17.23
N ALA A 91 14.38 10.14 -18.16
CA ALA A 91 15.32 9.40 -18.99
C ALA A 91 16.54 8.90 -18.18
N THR A 92 17.07 9.76 -17.31
CA THR A 92 18.20 9.46 -16.45
C THR A 92 17.84 9.76 -15.01
N TRP A 93 18.25 8.87 -14.10
CA TRP A 93 18.12 9.10 -12.67
C TRP A 93 19.07 10.20 -12.19
N ASP A 94 18.58 11.06 -11.31
CA ASP A 94 19.34 12.10 -10.63
C ASP A 94 18.67 12.37 -9.28
N ASP A 95 19.31 11.98 -8.19
CA ASP A 95 18.77 12.09 -6.83
C ASP A 95 18.73 13.55 -6.31
N GLU A 96 19.34 14.49 -7.03
CA GLU A 96 19.20 15.93 -6.79
C GLU A 96 17.85 16.48 -7.25
N PHE A 97 17.03 15.72 -7.96
CA PHE A 97 15.65 16.11 -8.27
C PHE A 97 14.66 15.31 -7.44
N ASP A 98 13.57 15.97 -7.05
CA ASP A 98 12.43 15.27 -6.49
C ASP A 98 11.61 14.65 -7.62
N HIS A 99 11.42 13.34 -7.55
CA HIS A 99 10.69 12.53 -8.53
C HIS A 99 9.32 12.12 -8.01
N LEU A 100 8.83 12.73 -6.92
CA LEU A 100 7.50 12.50 -6.38
C LEU A 100 6.52 13.57 -6.85
N LYS A 101 5.35 13.13 -7.29
CA LYS A 101 4.19 14.01 -7.51
C LYS A 101 3.04 13.55 -6.63
N PHE A 102 2.31 14.50 -6.05
CA PHE A 102 1.19 14.23 -5.15
C PHE A 102 -0.11 14.87 -5.65
N THR A 103 -1.24 14.22 -5.38
CA THR A 103 -2.56 14.83 -5.52
C THR A 103 -3.44 14.52 -4.31
N TYR A 104 -4.32 15.46 -3.97
CA TYR A 104 -5.37 15.28 -2.96
C TYR A 104 -6.71 15.72 -3.57
N ASN A 105 -7.70 14.84 -3.57
CA ASN A 105 -9.02 15.04 -4.17
C ASN A 105 -8.93 15.55 -5.63
N GLY A 106 -8.03 14.95 -6.41
CA GLY A 106 -7.78 15.29 -7.81
C GLY A 106 -7.05 16.62 -8.05
N LYS A 107 -6.67 17.35 -6.99
CA LYS A 107 -5.89 18.59 -7.08
C LYS A 107 -4.42 18.32 -6.81
N GLU A 108 -3.55 18.94 -7.58
CA GLU A 108 -2.10 18.86 -7.35
C GLU A 108 -1.73 19.38 -5.97
N LEU A 109 -0.89 18.62 -5.26
CA LEU A 109 -0.41 18.94 -3.93
C LEU A 109 1.11 19.13 -3.98
N THR A 110 1.58 20.27 -3.47
CA THR A 110 3.01 20.55 -3.31
C THR A 110 3.38 20.41 -1.85
N ILE A 111 4.30 19.50 -1.55
CA ILE A 111 4.93 19.36 -0.24
C ILE A 111 6.36 19.90 -0.39
N PRO A 112 6.75 20.93 0.39
CA PRO A 112 8.09 21.50 0.29
C PRO A 112 9.18 20.44 0.39
N GLU A 113 10.22 20.57 -0.43
CA GLU A 113 11.43 19.77 -0.26
C GLU A 113 12.06 20.09 1.10
N GLY A 114 12.63 19.08 1.74
CA GLY A 114 13.23 19.22 3.08
C GLY A 114 12.82 18.11 4.01
N HIS A 115 13.79 17.61 4.78
CA HIS A 115 13.56 16.59 5.80
C HIS A 115 12.54 17.11 6.82
N LEU A 116 11.52 16.29 7.14
CA LEU A 116 10.38 16.61 8.01
C LEU A 116 9.43 17.70 7.49
N SER A 117 9.59 18.16 6.25
CA SER A 117 8.53 18.95 5.60
C SER A 117 7.28 18.09 5.49
N ALA A 118 6.14 18.62 5.93
CA ALA A 118 4.91 17.85 6.01
C ALA A 118 3.71 18.66 5.51
N TRP A 119 2.70 17.92 5.09
CA TRP A 119 1.38 18.42 4.79
C TRP A 119 0.34 17.58 5.52
N LYS A 120 -0.76 18.21 5.94
CA LYS A 120 -1.92 17.56 6.54
C LYS A 120 -3.17 17.93 5.76
N SER A 121 -4.08 16.98 5.63
CA SER A 121 -5.42 17.26 5.12
C SER A 121 -6.16 18.26 6.01
N PRO A 122 -7.12 19.02 5.46
CA PRO A 122 -7.97 19.92 6.26
C PRO A 122 -8.66 19.22 7.43
N GLU A 123 -9.07 17.96 7.22
CA GLU A 123 -9.76 17.12 8.20
C GLU A 123 -8.79 16.45 9.21
N ASN A 124 -7.47 16.54 9.00
CA ASN A 124 -6.42 15.85 9.78
C ASN A 124 -6.49 14.31 9.77
N ASP A 125 -7.18 13.73 8.78
CA ASP A 125 -7.29 12.29 8.52
C ASP A 125 -6.16 11.73 7.64
N LEU A 126 -5.29 12.60 7.10
CA LEU A 126 -4.12 12.23 6.31
C LEU A 126 -2.97 13.19 6.60
N GLN A 127 -1.80 12.63 6.87
CA GLN A 127 -0.53 13.36 6.93
C GLN A 127 0.45 12.77 5.93
N VAL A 128 1.18 13.63 5.22
CA VAL A 128 2.29 13.23 4.34
C VAL A 128 3.52 13.99 4.79
N GLU A 129 4.57 13.27 5.16
CA GLU A 129 5.80 13.83 5.70
C GLU A 129 7.01 13.32 4.93
N ARG A 130 7.92 14.23 4.58
CA ARG A 130 9.19 13.91 3.95
C ARG A 130 10.12 13.22 4.95
N SER A 131 10.46 11.95 4.70
CA SER A 131 11.45 11.20 5.51
C SER A 131 12.89 11.50 5.11
N SER A 132 13.10 12.07 3.92
CA SER A 132 14.36 12.63 3.43
C SER A 132 14.09 13.96 2.72
N SER A 133 15.12 14.68 2.26
CA SER A 133 14.94 15.96 1.56
C SER A 133 14.10 15.82 0.28
N LYS A 134 14.28 14.73 -0.47
CA LYS A 134 13.64 14.41 -1.75
C LYS A 134 13.35 12.90 -1.80
N ASN A 135 12.45 12.48 -2.69
CA ASN A 135 12.24 11.07 -3.09
C ASN A 135 11.75 10.09 -2.00
N SER A 136 11.68 10.49 -0.72
CA SER A 136 11.19 9.63 0.36
C SER A 136 10.12 10.34 1.20
N VAL A 137 9.00 9.66 1.43
CA VAL A 137 7.89 10.14 2.25
C VAL A 137 7.34 9.03 3.14
N VAL A 138 6.71 9.44 4.23
CA VAL A 138 5.83 8.63 5.05
C VAL A 138 4.43 9.22 4.94
N VAL A 139 3.48 8.40 4.53
CA VAL A 139 2.05 8.72 4.54
C VAL A 139 1.45 8.10 5.79
N THR A 140 0.73 8.88 6.58
CA THR A 140 0.09 8.44 7.82
C THR A 140 -1.40 8.70 7.74
N LEU A 141 -2.17 7.62 7.85
CA LEU A 141 -3.61 7.60 8.07
C LEU A 141 -3.82 7.29 9.56
N PRO A 142 -4.21 8.26 10.40
CA PRO A 142 -4.33 8.08 11.83
C PRO A 142 -5.14 6.83 12.18
N GLU A 143 -4.63 6.03 13.12
CA GLU A 143 -5.25 4.78 13.62
C GLU A 143 -5.45 3.66 12.58
N ILE A 144 -5.15 3.89 11.30
CA ILE A 144 -5.36 2.92 10.22
C ILE A 144 -4.02 2.37 9.74
N ALA A 145 -3.15 3.23 9.21
CA ALA A 145 -1.92 2.79 8.54
C ALA A 145 -0.83 3.85 8.49
N GLU A 146 0.41 3.38 8.39
CA GLU A 146 1.59 4.16 8.03
C GLU A 146 2.24 3.51 6.80
N ILE A 147 2.61 4.32 5.81
CA ILE A 147 3.12 3.85 4.52
C ILE A 147 4.41 4.59 4.23
N SER A 148 5.53 3.89 4.37
CA SER A 148 6.85 4.42 3.99
C SER A 148 7.09 4.17 2.52
N ILE A 149 7.53 5.20 1.79
CA ILE A 149 7.67 5.17 0.33
C ILE A 149 8.99 5.81 -0.04
N ASN A 150 9.70 5.18 -0.98
CA ASN A 150 10.93 5.68 -1.57
C ASN A 150 10.91 5.50 -3.08
N VAL A 151 11.33 6.53 -3.83
CA VAL A 151 11.48 6.44 -5.29
C VAL A 151 12.90 5.98 -5.61
N VAL A 152 13.01 4.95 -6.44
CA VAL A 152 14.29 4.40 -6.92
C VAL A 152 14.24 4.17 -8.44
N PRO A 153 15.37 4.25 -9.15
CA PRO A 153 15.45 3.83 -10.54
C PRO A 153 15.71 2.33 -10.62
N VAL A 154 15.57 1.75 -11.82
CA VAL A 154 16.24 0.49 -12.12
C VAL A 154 17.72 0.79 -12.37
N THR A 155 18.62 0.21 -11.57
CA THR A 155 20.05 0.49 -11.74
C THR A 155 20.63 -0.28 -12.93
N LYS A 156 21.78 0.19 -13.45
CA LYS A 156 22.52 -0.54 -14.50
C LYS A 156 22.93 -1.94 -14.06
N GLU A 157 23.17 -2.13 -12.76
CA GLU A 157 23.55 -3.44 -12.23
C GLU A 157 22.33 -4.36 -12.17
N ASP A 158 21.18 -3.87 -11.73
CA ASP A 158 19.93 -4.65 -11.75
C ASP A 158 19.55 -5.04 -13.19
N ASP A 159 19.62 -4.08 -14.12
CA ASP A 159 19.38 -4.32 -15.54
C ASP A 159 20.31 -5.39 -16.12
N ARG A 160 21.60 -5.38 -15.74
CA ARG A 160 22.58 -6.37 -16.15
C ARG A 160 22.33 -7.76 -15.54
N ILE A 161 22.02 -7.82 -14.25
CA ILE A 161 21.79 -9.09 -13.52
C ILE A 161 20.51 -9.77 -14.02
N HIS A 162 19.44 -8.99 -14.18
CA HIS A 162 18.11 -9.51 -14.52
C HIS A 162 17.81 -9.46 -16.03
N ASN A 163 18.71 -8.87 -16.83
CA ASN A 163 18.55 -8.65 -18.26
C ASN A 163 17.21 -7.97 -18.57
N TYR A 164 16.92 -6.87 -17.86
CA TYR A 164 15.69 -6.11 -18.06
C TYR A 164 15.67 -5.43 -19.44
N GLN A 165 16.82 -5.10 -20.02
CA GLN A 165 16.95 -4.37 -21.28
C GLN A 165 16.30 -2.98 -21.20
N ILE A 166 16.60 -2.26 -20.11
CA ILE A 166 16.10 -0.90 -19.88
C ILE A 166 16.55 0.03 -21.02
N PRO A 167 15.62 0.73 -21.69
CA PRO A 167 15.97 1.65 -22.77
C PRO A 167 16.65 2.91 -22.23
N SER A 168 17.44 3.58 -23.08
CA SER A 168 18.22 4.75 -22.66
C SER A 168 17.38 6.02 -22.39
N ASP A 169 16.11 6.03 -22.79
CA ASP A 169 15.19 7.16 -22.63
C ASP A 169 14.26 7.04 -21.41
N ASP A 170 14.44 6.02 -20.57
CA ASP A 170 13.67 5.83 -19.34
C ASP A 170 14.48 5.07 -18.27
N CYS A 171 14.63 5.64 -17.08
CA CYS A 171 15.29 4.98 -15.95
C CYS A 171 14.35 4.09 -15.12
N PHE A 172 13.07 4.00 -15.50
CA PHE A 172 12.05 3.21 -14.80
C PHE A 172 11.97 3.57 -13.31
N ALA A 173 11.90 4.87 -13.00
CA ALA A 173 11.68 5.34 -11.64
C ALA A 173 10.38 4.74 -11.08
N HIS A 174 10.46 4.09 -9.92
CA HIS A 174 9.38 3.33 -9.31
C HIS A 174 9.45 3.43 -7.78
N LEU A 175 8.41 2.92 -7.13
CA LEU A 175 8.20 2.98 -5.70
C LEU A 175 8.65 1.68 -5.03
N GLU A 176 9.48 1.83 -4.02
CA GLU A 176 9.60 0.87 -2.93
C GLU A 176 8.63 1.30 -1.82
N VAL A 177 7.84 0.35 -1.32
CA VAL A 177 6.77 0.64 -0.37
C VAL A 177 6.80 -0.34 0.79
N GLN A 178 6.61 0.17 2.00
CA GLN A 178 6.38 -0.62 3.20
C GLN A 178 5.08 -0.15 3.85
N PHE A 179 4.09 -1.04 3.88
CA PHE A 179 2.81 -0.80 4.56
C PHE A 179 2.88 -1.31 6.00
N ARG A 180 2.44 -0.49 6.96
CA ARG A 180 2.30 -0.86 8.37
C ARG A 180 0.90 -0.51 8.83
N PHE A 181 0.07 -1.52 9.05
CA PHE A 181 -1.31 -1.33 9.50
C PHE A 181 -1.43 -1.38 11.02
N LEU A 182 -2.30 -0.54 11.55
CA LEU A 182 -2.68 -0.50 12.97
C LEU A 182 -4.05 -1.15 13.19
N GLY A 183 -4.94 -1.05 12.21
CA GLY A 183 -6.28 -1.65 12.26
C GLY A 183 -6.78 -2.03 10.86
N LEU A 184 -6.68 -3.31 10.52
CA LEU A 184 -7.39 -3.92 9.39
C LEU A 184 -8.49 -4.82 9.92
N SER A 185 -9.61 -4.88 9.21
CA SER A 185 -10.69 -5.82 9.50
C SER A 185 -10.27 -7.25 9.12
N SER A 186 -10.94 -8.24 9.70
CA SER A 186 -10.75 -9.64 9.33
C SER A 186 -11.22 -9.98 7.90
N ARG A 187 -11.85 -9.02 7.20
CA ARG A 187 -12.37 -9.17 5.84
C ARG A 187 -11.58 -8.36 4.80
N VAL A 188 -10.40 -7.85 5.17
CA VAL A 188 -9.53 -7.10 4.27
C VAL A 188 -9.17 -7.93 3.04
N GLU A 189 -9.44 -7.39 1.86
CA GLU A 189 -9.16 -7.97 0.56
C GLU A 189 -8.00 -7.23 -0.13
N GLY A 190 -7.62 -7.69 -1.31
CA GLY A 190 -6.54 -7.12 -2.11
C GLY A 190 -5.39 -8.10 -2.34
N VAL A 191 -4.50 -7.77 -3.29
CA VAL A 191 -3.35 -8.62 -3.63
C VAL A 191 -2.51 -8.95 -2.40
N LEU A 192 -2.24 -7.92 -1.58
CA LEU A 192 -1.49 -8.02 -0.34
C LEU A 192 -2.43 -8.11 0.87
N GLY A 193 -3.54 -7.38 0.86
CA GLY A 193 -4.51 -7.32 1.96
C GLY A 193 -5.04 -8.68 2.40
N ARG A 194 -5.39 -9.58 1.47
CA ARG A 194 -5.86 -10.93 1.81
C ARG A 194 -4.90 -11.72 2.70
N THR A 195 -3.59 -11.43 2.64
CA THR A 195 -2.57 -12.11 3.47
C THR A 195 -2.63 -11.73 4.95
N TYR A 196 -3.41 -10.71 5.30
CA TYR A 196 -3.68 -10.28 6.67
C TYR A 196 -4.95 -10.94 7.25
N GLN A 197 -5.74 -11.66 6.45
CA GLN A 197 -6.92 -12.36 6.97
C GLN A 197 -6.49 -13.55 7.86
N PRO A 198 -7.14 -13.78 9.02
CA PRO A 198 -6.76 -14.85 9.95
C PRO A 198 -6.80 -16.27 9.37
N ASP A 199 -7.68 -16.51 8.40
CA ASP A 199 -7.90 -17.81 7.75
C ASP A 199 -7.24 -17.93 6.37
N PHE A 200 -6.48 -16.90 5.95
CA PHE A 200 -5.78 -16.94 4.67
C PHE A 200 -4.71 -18.02 4.66
N LYS A 201 -4.82 -18.91 3.66
CA LYS A 201 -3.80 -19.93 3.38
C LYS A 201 -3.01 -19.50 2.17
N ASN A 202 -1.79 -19.06 2.41
CA ASN A 202 -0.91 -18.61 1.35
C ASN A 202 -0.60 -19.76 0.37
N PRO A 203 -0.95 -19.63 -0.92
CA PRO A 203 -0.69 -20.66 -1.92
C PRO A 203 0.76 -20.61 -2.45
N ALA A 204 1.57 -19.64 -2.02
CA ALA A 204 2.99 -19.55 -2.36
C ALA A 204 3.70 -20.86 -1.96
N LYS A 205 4.34 -21.51 -2.92
CA LYS A 205 4.99 -22.80 -2.71
C LYS A 205 6.29 -22.62 -1.92
N PRO A 206 6.44 -23.24 -0.74
CA PRO A 206 7.70 -23.20 0.00
C PRO A 206 8.85 -23.79 -0.84
N GLY A 207 10.04 -23.19 -0.76
CA GLY A 207 11.24 -23.65 -1.47
C GLY A 207 11.32 -23.27 -2.95
N VAL A 208 10.31 -22.59 -3.51
CA VAL A 208 10.40 -21.97 -4.84
C VAL A 208 11.00 -20.58 -4.68
N ALA A 209 12.05 -20.25 -5.45
CA ALA A 209 12.77 -18.98 -5.32
C ALA A 209 11.90 -17.74 -5.60
N MET A 210 10.96 -17.85 -6.53
CA MET A 210 10.02 -16.77 -6.88
C MET A 210 8.60 -17.33 -6.99
N PRO A 211 7.90 -17.56 -5.87
CA PRO A 211 6.56 -18.11 -5.90
C PRO A 211 5.59 -17.04 -6.37
N VAL A 212 5.07 -17.19 -7.58
CA VAL A 212 4.07 -16.28 -8.15
C VAL A 212 2.69 -16.72 -7.69
N VAL A 213 1.93 -15.80 -7.10
CA VAL A 213 0.56 -16.07 -6.65
C VAL A 213 -0.43 -15.42 -7.61
N GLY A 214 -1.34 -16.22 -8.16
CA GLY A 214 -2.38 -15.74 -9.08
C GLY A 214 -3.59 -15.10 -8.39
N GLY A 215 -4.60 -14.82 -9.21
CA GLY A 215 -5.85 -14.15 -8.79
C GLY A 215 -5.86 -12.64 -9.06
N GLU A 216 -4.92 -12.14 -9.88
CA GLU A 216 -4.80 -10.73 -10.26
C GLU A 216 -6.10 -10.12 -10.81
N ASP A 217 -6.85 -10.86 -11.62
CA ASP A 217 -8.09 -10.38 -12.24
C ASP A 217 -9.14 -9.95 -11.22
N LYS A 218 -9.11 -10.52 -10.01
CA LYS A 218 -10.07 -10.17 -8.95
C LYS A 218 -9.85 -8.77 -8.39
N TYR A 219 -8.60 -8.30 -8.43
CA TYR A 219 -8.18 -7.05 -7.81
C TYR A 219 -7.88 -5.94 -8.83
N ARG A 220 -8.05 -6.22 -10.12
CA ARG A 220 -7.89 -5.21 -11.17
C ARG A 220 -8.92 -4.09 -11.00
N THR A 221 -8.47 -2.84 -11.03
CA THR A 221 -9.33 -1.64 -11.00
C THR A 221 -9.29 -0.91 -12.35
N THR A 222 -10.31 -0.10 -12.63
CA THR A 222 -10.34 0.67 -13.89
C THR A 222 -9.34 1.83 -13.90
N SER A 223 -9.10 2.44 -12.75
CA SER A 223 -8.14 3.53 -12.58
C SER A 223 -7.46 3.46 -11.22
N LEU A 224 -6.40 4.27 -11.05
CA LEU A 224 -5.68 4.40 -9.78
C LEU A 224 -6.60 4.82 -8.62
N LEU A 225 -7.60 5.67 -8.88
CA LEU A 225 -8.52 6.21 -7.88
C LEU A 225 -9.93 5.61 -7.97
N SER A 226 -10.09 4.46 -8.62
CA SER A 226 -11.36 3.73 -8.65
C SER A 226 -11.42 2.67 -7.54
N ALA A 227 -12.59 2.51 -6.93
CA ALA A 227 -12.87 1.45 -5.96
C ALA A 227 -13.32 0.12 -6.61
N ASP A 228 -13.37 0.06 -7.94
CA ASP A 228 -14.04 -1.01 -8.67
C ASP A 228 -13.14 -2.22 -8.89
N CYS A 229 -13.22 -3.22 -8.03
CA CYS A 229 -12.68 -4.54 -8.34
C CYS A 229 -13.61 -5.67 -7.88
N SER A 230 -13.46 -6.85 -8.47
CA SER A 230 -14.39 -7.97 -8.29
C SER A 230 -14.48 -8.47 -6.85
N SER A 231 -13.42 -8.28 -6.05
CA SER A 231 -13.36 -8.69 -4.64
C SER A 231 -13.08 -7.52 -3.69
N CYS A 232 -13.13 -6.28 -4.17
CA CYS A 232 -12.95 -5.10 -3.33
C CYS A 232 -14.17 -4.94 -2.41
N VAL A 233 -13.92 -4.54 -1.17
CA VAL A 233 -14.96 -4.38 -0.13
C VAL A 233 -15.07 -2.93 0.36
N PHE A 234 -14.27 -2.02 -0.18
CA PHE A 234 -14.29 -0.61 0.17
C PHE A 234 -15.65 0.04 -0.10
N SER A 235 -16.09 0.83 0.87
CA SER A 235 -17.33 1.58 0.80
C SER A 235 -17.06 3.02 1.23
N PRO A 236 -17.15 4.01 0.32
CA PRO A 236 -16.99 5.41 0.68
C PRO A 236 -17.97 5.85 1.78
N ALA A 237 -17.50 6.77 2.64
CA ALA A 237 -18.35 7.41 3.64
C ALA A 237 -19.52 8.14 2.92
N GLY A 238 -20.75 7.86 3.35
CA GLY A 238 -22.00 8.32 2.71
C GLY A 238 -22.75 7.26 1.90
N VAL A 239 -22.14 6.10 1.58
CA VAL A 239 -22.86 4.93 1.01
C VAL A 239 -23.51 4.08 2.11
N LEU A 240 -22.90 4.07 3.31
CA LEU A 240 -23.45 3.38 4.49
C LEU A 240 -24.74 4.04 5.02
N ASP A 241 -24.92 5.34 4.81
CA ASP A 241 -26.12 6.09 5.25
C ASP A 241 -27.41 5.69 4.51
N GLN A 242 -27.33 4.88 3.44
CA GLN A 242 -28.52 4.31 2.78
C GLN A 242 -28.78 2.83 3.13
N LYS A 243 -27.89 2.15 3.86
CA LYS A 243 -28.05 0.71 4.15
C LYS A 243 -27.87 0.28 5.60
N ASP A 244 -27.38 1.13 6.51
CA ASP A 244 -27.27 0.78 7.93
C ASP A 244 -28.29 1.52 8.82
N SER A 245 -29.56 1.13 8.65
CA SER A 245 -30.59 1.24 9.69
C SER A 245 -30.63 -0.01 10.59
N MET A 246 -29.55 -0.79 10.66
CA MET A 246 -29.43 -1.90 11.60
C MET A 246 -28.24 -1.67 12.53
N MET A 247 -28.40 -0.67 13.40
CA MET A 247 -27.62 -0.56 14.63
C MET A 247 -27.64 -1.91 15.36
N MET A 248 -26.48 -2.57 15.44
CA MET A 248 -26.21 -3.52 16.52
C MET A 248 -26.28 -2.72 17.83
N GLU A 249 -27.34 -2.94 18.61
CA GLU A 249 -27.36 -2.54 20.01
C GLU A 249 -26.10 -3.09 20.69
N HIS A 250 -25.18 -2.20 21.05
CA HIS A 250 -24.21 -2.49 22.09
C HIS A 250 -25.02 -2.72 23.38
N ARG A 251 -25.28 -3.98 23.72
CA ARG A 251 -25.77 -4.35 25.05
C ARG A 251 -24.69 -3.96 26.06
N THR A 252 -24.90 -2.84 26.72
CA THR A 252 -24.19 -2.48 27.95
C THR A 252 -24.46 -3.57 28.99
N LEU A 253 -23.40 -4.31 29.36
CA LEU A 253 -23.45 -5.27 30.45
C LEU A 253 -23.42 -4.50 31.77
N ASP A 254 -24.56 -4.47 32.46
CA ASP A 254 -24.69 -3.93 33.81
C ASP A 254 -24.24 -4.99 34.84
N CYS A 255 -23.10 -4.73 35.48
CA CYS A 255 -22.50 -5.62 36.48
C CYS A 255 -22.91 -5.27 37.92
N THR A 256 -24.11 -4.72 38.14
CA THR A 256 -24.61 -4.39 39.50
C THR A 256 -25.46 -5.50 40.15
N GLY A 257 -25.68 -6.62 39.47
CA GLY A 257 -26.46 -7.75 39.98
C GLY A 257 -25.67 -8.68 40.90
N GLY A 258 -25.91 -8.58 42.20
CA GLY A 258 -25.44 -9.57 43.17
C GLY A 258 -26.22 -10.89 43.09
N ALA A 259 -25.45 -11.99 43.26
CA ALA A 259 -25.79 -13.26 43.89
C ALA A 259 -25.98 -14.54 43.04
N THR A 260 -25.32 -15.58 43.58
CA THR A 260 -25.67 -17.00 43.63
C THR A 260 -25.37 -17.94 42.45
N SER A 261 -24.38 -18.81 42.73
CA SER A 261 -24.11 -20.16 42.19
C SER A 261 -23.99 -20.31 40.66
N GLY A 262 -22.76 -20.20 40.18
CA GLY A 262 -22.32 -20.65 38.86
C GLY A 262 -20.88 -20.20 38.61
N ASN A 263 -20.09 -21.01 37.91
CA ASN A 263 -18.69 -20.71 37.57
C ASN A 263 -18.62 -19.41 36.74
N GLY A 264 -18.29 -18.30 37.40
CA GLY A 264 -18.29 -16.96 36.83
C GLY A 264 -16.93 -16.52 36.31
N ILE A 265 -16.96 -15.77 35.22
CA ILE A 265 -15.83 -15.04 34.63
C ILE A 265 -15.40 -13.94 35.61
N VAL A 266 -14.10 -13.89 35.93
CA VAL A 266 -13.53 -12.90 36.85
C VAL A 266 -13.16 -11.64 36.08
N CYS A 267 -13.87 -10.55 36.31
CA CYS A 267 -13.45 -9.22 35.89
C CYS A 267 -12.37 -8.71 36.86
N ARG A 268 -11.15 -8.47 36.38
CA ARG A 268 -10.11 -7.79 37.16
C ARG A 268 -10.29 -6.28 37.05
N LYS A 269 -10.13 -5.60 38.19
CA LYS A 269 -9.99 -4.14 38.28
C LYS A 269 -8.64 -3.70 37.73
#